data_AF-A0A0G4ETH3-F1
#
_entry.id   AF-A0A0G4ETH3-F1
#
_cell.length_a   1.000
_cell.length_b   1.000
_cell.length_c   1.000
_cell.angle_alpha   90.00
_cell.angle_beta   90.00
_cell.angle_gamma   90.00
#
_symmetry.space_group_name_H-M   'P 1'
#
loop_
_entity.id
_entity.type
_entity.pdbx_description
1 polymer ?
#
loop_
_entity_poly.entity_id
_entity_poly.type
_entity_poly.pdbx_seq_one_letter_code
_entity_poly.pdbx_strand_id
1 'polypeptide(L)'
;MSSLPVLSQIATALGVASVSALAAPQRLKGIGESLAPLLSLSWGILFGSQVWVSLVSGIIMFRTVPRHTFGKLQSKLFPAYFQLSTICSSLLTIATAVLMPSNRLLHTCAGLSLASSLVNLVYLEPQTTATMYERHAIERELGIGVSMKDDPASVEKAKANTELQRLNKKFGMYHGISSLSNLIGLAALFPFAWAIKPERRAGRTV
;
A
#
# COMPACT_ATOMS: atom_id res chain seq x y z
N MET A 1 -7.07 -21.72 -3.34
CA MET A 1 -7.17 -20.28 -3.73
C MET A 1 -8.36 -19.65 -3.00
N SER A 2 -8.32 -19.51 -1.67
CA SER A 2 -9.53 -19.15 -0.88
C SER A 2 -9.30 -18.28 0.37
N SER A 3 -8.08 -17.81 0.66
CA SER A 3 -7.81 -16.98 1.86
C SER A 3 -7.80 -15.45 1.60
N LEU A 4 -7.64 -15.02 0.35
CA LEU A 4 -7.64 -13.61 -0.05
C LEU A 4 -8.96 -12.84 0.20
N PRO A 5 -10.17 -13.45 0.08
CA PRO A 5 -11.42 -12.74 0.32
C PRO A 5 -11.61 -12.35 1.79
N VAL A 6 -11.24 -13.25 2.71
CA VAL A 6 -11.41 -13.05 4.16
C VAL A 6 -10.48 -11.96 4.69
N LEU A 7 -9.21 -11.95 4.26
CA LEU A 7 -8.27 -10.91 4.63
C LEU A 7 -8.64 -9.54 4.06
N SER A 8 -9.20 -9.50 2.84
CA SER A 8 -9.73 -8.27 2.26
C SER A 8 -10.93 -7.74 3.05
N GLN A 9 -11.86 -8.61 3.44
CA GLN A 9 -13.00 -8.24 4.27
C GLN A 9 -12.59 -7.77 5.66
N ILE A 10 -11.59 -8.42 6.27
CA ILE A 10 -11.01 -8.00 7.55
C ILE A 10 -10.32 -6.63 7.42
N ALA A 11 -9.53 -6.41 6.37
CA ALA A 11 -8.88 -5.12 6.14
C ALA A 11 -9.90 -3.99 5.93
N THR A 12 -10.96 -4.22 5.15
CA THR A 12 -12.04 -3.25 4.95
C THR A 12 -12.83 -3.01 6.25
N ALA A 13 -13.18 -4.07 7.00
CA ALA A 13 -13.90 -3.96 8.27
C ALA A 13 -13.08 -3.24 9.34
N LEU A 14 -11.77 -3.52 9.43
CA LEU A 14 -10.84 -2.80 10.31
C LEU A 14 -10.71 -1.34 9.88
N GLY A 15 -10.66 -1.05 8.58
CA GLY A 15 -10.72 0.31 8.03
C GLY A 15 -11.94 1.09 8.54
N VAL A 16 -13.13 0.49 8.42
CA VAL A 16 -14.39 1.08 8.91
C VAL A 16 -14.36 1.27 10.43
N ALA A 17 -13.91 0.26 11.18
CA ALA A 17 -13.81 0.33 12.64
C ALA A 17 -12.84 1.42 13.13
N SER A 18 -11.74 1.66 12.41
CA SER A 18 -10.80 2.75 12.73
C SER A 18 -11.39 4.15 12.52
N VAL A 19 -12.30 4.34 11.56
CA VAL A 19 -13.03 5.61 11.39
C VAL A 19 -13.96 5.86 12.58
N SER A 20 -14.61 4.83 13.11
CA SER A 20 -15.41 4.94 14.33
C SER A 20 -14.57 5.24 15.58
N ALA A 21 -13.34 4.71 15.67
CA ALA A 21 -12.41 5.00 16.76
C ALA A 21 -11.94 6.47 16.77
N LEU A 22 -11.71 7.05 15.58
CA LEU A 22 -11.44 8.49 15.41
C LEU A 22 -12.60 9.37 15.90
N ALA A 23 -13.85 8.92 15.73
CA ALA A 23 -15.04 9.67 16.11
C ALA A 23 -15.36 9.63 17.62
N ALA A 24 -14.90 8.60 18.34
CA ALA A 24 -15.21 8.42 19.76
C ALA A 24 -14.01 7.95 20.61
N PRO A 25 -12.89 8.71 20.66
CA PRO A 25 -11.68 8.32 21.39
C PRO A 25 -11.89 8.16 22.90
N GLN A 26 -12.94 8.80 23.44
CA GLN A 26 -13.35 8.70 24.85
C GLN A 26 -13.66 7.25 25.28
N ARG A 27 -14.07 6.37 24.36
CA ARG A 27 -14.42 4.96 24.65
C ARG A 27 -13.21 4.03 24.83
N LEU A 28 -12.00 4.49 24.54
CA LEU A 28 -10.76 3.70 24.62
C LEU A 28 -9.88 4.11 25.83
N LYS A 29 -10.37 5.03 26.67
CA LYS A 29 -9.72 5.46 27.92
C LYS A 29 -9.73 4.30 28.92
N GLY A 30 -8.65 3.50 28.95
CA GLY A 30 -8.47 2.37 29.86
C GLY A 30 -7.45 1.32 29.39
N ILE A 31 -7.06 1.35 28.10
CA ILE A 31 -6.15 0.37 27.48
C ILE A 31 -4.74 0.97 27.26
N GLY A 32 -4.49 2.19 27.78
CA GLY A 32 -3.44 3.11 27.32
C GLY A 32 -2.03 2.53 27.21
N GLU A 33 -1.51 1.89 28.25
CA GLU A 33 -0.12 1.37 28.23
C GLU A 33 0.06 0.17 27.30
N SER A 34 -0.98 -0.64 27.09
CA SER A 34 -0.92 -1.83 26.23
C SER A 34 -0.94 -1.51 24.73
N LEU A 35 -1.24 -0.26 24.33
CA LEU A 35 -1.30 0.16 22.92
C LEU A 35 0.01 0.76 22.40
N ALA A 36 0.97 1.11 23.26
CA ALA A 36 2.25 1.67 22.83
C ALA A 36 3.08 0.71 21.94
N PRO A 37 3.12 -0.62 22.22
CA PRO A 37 3.72 -1.58 21.30
C PRO A 37 2.99 -1.63 19.97
N LEU A 38 1.65 -1.52 19.96
CA LEU A 38 0.85 -1.52 18.74
C LEU A 38 1.18 -0.33 17.85
N LEU A 39 1.30 0.89 18.42
CA LEU A 39 1.72 2.09 17.67
C LEU A 39 3.07 1.86 16.97
N SER A 40 4.05 1.35 17.72
CA SER A 40 5.43 1.17 17.24
C SER A 40 5.52 0.08 16.19
N LEU A 41 4.88 -1.08 16.42
CA LEU A 41 4.87 -2.20 15.49
C LEU A 41 4.08 -1.86 14.22
N SER A 42 2.90 -1.24 14.35
CA SER A 42 2.10 -0.87 13.19
C SER A 42 2.83 0.16 12.33
N TRP A 43 3.46 1.15 12.94
CA TRP A 43 4.26 2.14 12.21
C TRP A 43 5.48 1.49 11.54
N GLY A 44 6.26 0.70 12.28
CA GLY A 44 7.48 0.08 11.76
C GLY A 44 7.22 -0.89 10.60
N ILE A 45 6.21 -1.75 10.74
CA ILE A 45 5.80 -2.68 9.67
C ILE A 45 5.32 -1.89 8.46
N LEU A 46 4.46 -0.88 8.66
CA LEU A 46 3.91 -0.08 7.58
C LEU A 46 5.01 0.69 6.83
N PHE A 47 5.79 1.51 7.54
CA PHE A 47 6.87 2.31 6.96
C PHE A 47 7.90 1.41 6.25
N GLY A 48 8.36 0.36 6.92
CA GLY A 48 9.32 -0.59 6.35
C GLY A 48 8.79 -1.29 5.10
N SER A 49 7.53 -1.74 5.12
CA SER A 49 6.88 -2.37 3.96
C SER A 49 6.77 -1.41 2.79
N GLN A 50 6.33 -0.16 3.01
CA GLN A 50 6.19 0.83 1.94
C GLN A 50 7.54 1.19 1.31
N VAL A 51 8.58 1.41 2.13
CA VAL A 51 9.95 1.66 1.64
C VAL A 51 10.45 0.45 0.84
N TRP A 52 10.36 -0.76 1.39
CA TRP A 52 10.89 -1.95 0.75
C TRP A 52 10.15 -2.32 -0.54
N VAL A 53 8.82 -2.26 -0.54
CA VAL A 53 8.00 -2.64 -1.69
C VAL A 53 8.15 -1.61 -2.82
N SER A 54 8.02 -0.33 -2.52
CA SER A 54 8.00 0.72 -3.55
C SER A 54 9.38 1.13 -4.04
N LEU A 55 10.37 1.21 -3.14
CA LEU A 55 11.68 1.80 -3.48
C LEU A 55 12.77 0.76 -3.75
N VAL A 56 12.57 -0.49 -3.34
CA VAL A 56 13.61 -1.54 -3.50
C VAL A 56 13.10 -2.69 -4.35
N SER A 57 12.24 -3.54 -3.80
CA SER A 57 11.83 -4.79 -4.44
C SER A 57 11.04 -4.55 -5.73
N GLY A 58 10.15 -3.55 -5.79
CA GLY A 58 9.43 -3.17 -7.00
C GLY A 58 10.37 -2.78 -8.16
N ILE A 59 11.38 -1.95 -7.87
CA ILE A 59 12.36 -1.48 -8.87
C ILE A 59 13.23 -2.64 -9.36
N ILE A 60 13.74 -3.45 -8.42
CA ILE A 60 14.57 -4.62 -8.76
C ILE A 60 13.76 -5.56 -9.66
N MET A 61 12.56 -5.95 -9.24
CA MET A 61 11.73 -6.88 -10.02
C MET A 61 11.36 -6.33 -11.40
N PHE A 62 11.04 -5.03 -11.52
CA PHE A 62 10.76 -4.41 -12.82
C PHE A 62 11.96 -4.46 -13.79
N ARG A 63 13.18 -4.46 -13.25
CA ARG A 63 14.42 -4.51 -14.04
C ARG A 63 14.86 -5.92 -14.37
N THR A 64 14.62 -6.89 -13.50
CA THR A 64 15.20 -8.24 -13.62
C THR A 64 14.22 -9.32 -14.07
N VAL A 65 12.92 -9.12 -13.87
CA VAL A 65 11.89 -10.13 -14.16
C VAL A 65 11.24 -9.85 -15.52
N PRO A 66 11.04 -10.88 -16.38
CA PRO A 66 10.30 -10.73 -17.63
C PRO A 66 8.91 -10.13 -17.39
N ARG A 67 8.46 -9.26 -18.30
CA ARG A 67 7.31 -8.36 -18.06
C ARG A 67 6.01 -9.10 -17.68
N HIS A 68 5.65 -10.19 -18.35
CA HIS A 68 4.45 -10.97 -17.99
C HIS A 68 4.58 -11.67 -16.64
N THR A 69 5.78 -12.19 -16.33
CA THR A 69 6.08 -12.80 -15.04
C THR A 69 6.02 -11.76 -13.91
N PHE A 70 6.57 -10.57 -14.15
CA PHE A 70 6.48 -9.43 -13.24
C PHE A 70 5.02 -9.06 -12.97
N GLY A 71 4.21 -8.87 -14.02
CA GLY A 71 2.78 -8.53 -13.88
C GLY A 71 2.01 -9.58 -13.09
N LYS A 72 2.23 -10.87 -13.38
CA LYS A 72 1.63 -11.98 -12.65
C LYS A 72 2.01 -11.98 -11.17
N LEU A 73 3.29 -11.76 -10.85
CA LEU A 73 3.77 -11.68 -9.48
C LEU A 73 3.15 -10.49 -8.74
N GLN A 74 3.14 -9.31 -9.36
CA GLN A 74 2.54 -8.09 -8.80
C GLN A 74 1.03 -8.25 -8.52
N SER A 75 0.29 -8.96 -9.36
CA SER A 75 -1.14 -9.25 -9.14
C SER A 75 -1.45 -10.07 -7.88
N LYS A 76 -0.42 -10.65 -7.25
CA LYS A 76 -0.53 -11.35 -5.97
C LYS A 76 0.08 -10.56 -4.83
N LEU A 77 1.20 -9.86 -5.08
CA LEU A 77 1.90 -9.09 -4.07
C LEU A 77 1.18 -7.78 -3.71
N PHE A 78 0.71 -7.01 -4.70
CA PHE A 78 0.07 -5.71 -4.41
C PHE A 78 -1.21 -5.82 -3.59
N PRO A 79 -2.15 -6.77 -3.85
CA PRO A 79 -3.29 -6.96 -2.96
C PRO A 79 -2.87 -7.25 -1.52
N ALA A 80 -1.92 -8.16 -1.31
CA ALA A 80 -1.44 -8.51 0.04
C ALA A 80 -0.74 -7.33 0.72
N TYR A 81 0.06 -6.57 -0.03
CA TYR A 81 0.73 -5.37 0.44
C TYR A 81 -0.26 -4.28 0.86
N PHE A 82 -1.30 -3.99 0.07
CA PHE A 82 -2.29 -2.99 0.42
C PHE A 82 -3.21 -3.46 1.56
N GLN A 83 -3.47 -4.76 1.69
CA GLN A 83 -4.14 -5.33 2.87
C GLN A 83 -3.33 -5.11 4.14
N LEU A 84 -2.05 -5.48 4.13
CA LEU A 84 -1.13 -5.24 5.25
C LEU A 84 -1.08 -3.75 5.59
N SER A 85 -0.98 -2.90 4.56
CA SER A 85 -0.91 -1.45 4.73
C SER A 85 -2.18 -0.91 5.39
N THR A 86 -3.37 -1.31 4.92
CA THR A 86 -4.65 -0.92 5.53
C THR A 86 -4.74 -1.37 6.99
N ILE A 87 -4.38 -2.63 7.28
CA ILE A 87 -4.41 -3.15 8.66
C ILE A 87 -3.50 -2.33 9.57
N CYS A 88 -2.24 -2.14 9.17
CA CYS A 88 -1.27 -1.38 9.97
C CYS A 88 -1.66 0.10 10.09
N SER A 89 -2.15 0.74 9.03
CA SER A 89 -2.64 2.13 9.09
C SER A 89 -3.87 2.26 10.01
N SER A 90 -4.76 1.27 10.04
CA SER A 90 -5.90 1.23 10.97
C SER A 90 -5.44 1.13 12.42
N LEU A 91 -4.52 0.21 12.71
CA LEU A 91 -3.95 0.05 14.06
C LEU A 91 -3.18 1.31 14.49
N LEU A 92 -2.40 1.90 13.59
CA LEU A 92 -1.69 3.15 13.82
C LEU A 92 -2.66 4.28 14.17
N THR A 93 -3.75 4.39 13.42
CA THR A 93 -4.81 5.39 13.63
C THR A 93 -5.46 5.22 15.00
N ILE A 94 -5.84 4.00 15.36
CA ILE A 94 -6.45 3.69 16.67
C ILE A 94 -5.46 4.03 17.80
N ALA A 95 -4.23 3.54 17.73
CA ALA A 95 -3.22 3.78 18.75
C ALA A 95 -2.90 5.28 18.89
N THR A 96 -2.85 6.01 17.78
CA THR A 96 -2.64 7.47 17.75
C THR A 96 -3.77 8.23 18.44
N ALA A 97 -5.02 7.84 18.18
CA ALA A 97 -6.18 8.47 18.80
C ALA A 97 -6.20 8.30 20.33
N VAL A 98 -5.70 7.16 20.83
CA VAL A 98 -5.67 6.87 22.28
C VAL A 98 -4.46 7.47 22.97
N LEU A 99 -3.26 7.26 22.42
CA LEU A 99 -1.99 7.62 23.06
C LEU A 99 -1.64 9.10 22.89
N MET A 100 -2.10 9.71 21.80
CA MET A 100 -1.73 11.07 21.41
C MET A 100 -2.98 11.89 21.06
N PRO A 101 -4.00 11.98 21.94
CA PRO A 101 -5.31 12.53 21.61
C PRO A 101 -5.29 14.02 21.22
N SER A 102 -4.30 14.77 21.69
CA SER A 102 -4.15 16.21 21.39
C SER A 102 -3.28 16.48 20.16
N ASN A 103 -2.65 15.47 19.56
CA ASN A 103 -1.71 15.66 18.44
C ASN A 103 -2.44 15.62 17.08
N ARG A 104 -3.01 16.77 16.69
CA ARG A 104 -3.77 16.92 15.45
C ARG A 104 -2.97 16.55 14.20
N LEU A 105 -1.66 16.84 14.17
CA LEU A 105 -0.80 16.50 13.04
C LEU A 105 -0.75 14.98 12.81
N LEU A 106 -0.47 14.22 13.87
CA LEU A 106 -0.40 12.76 13.77
C LEU A 106 -1.75 12.12 13.42
N HIS A 107 -2.86 12.70 13.88
CA HIS A 107 -4.20 12.23 13.50
C HIS A 107 -4.44 12.40 12.00
N THR A 108 -4.14 13.57 11.45
CA THR A 108 -4.24 13.85 10.01
C THR A 108 -3.33 12.91 9.21
N CYS A 109 -2.09 12.73 9.67
CA CYS A 109 -1.12 11.85 9.03
C CYS A 109 -1.55 10.37 9.03
N ALA A 110 -2.03 9.85 10.16
CA ALA A 110 -2.56 8.48 10.25
C ALA A 110 -3.78 8.30 9.33
N GLY A 111 -4.71 9.27 9.35
CA GLY A 111 -5.89 9.27 8.47
C GLY A 111 -5.52 9.29 6.98
N LEU A 112 -4.53 10.10 6.59
CA LEU A 112 -4.06 10.17 5.20
C LEU A 112 -3.40 8.85 4.75
N SER A 113 -2.59 8.24 5.61
CA SER A 113 -1.98 6.93 5.35
C SER A 113 -3.04 5.83 5.22
N LEU A 114 -4.06 5.85 6.08
CA LEU A 114 -5.18 4.92 6.03
C LEU A 114 -5.99 5.09 4.74
N ALA A 115 -6.37 6.34 4.39
CA ALA A 115 -7.11 6.64 3.17
C ALA A 115 -6.34 6.22 1.91
N SER A 116 -5.04 6.51 1.86
CA SER A 116 -4.14 6.06 0.80
C SER A 116 -4.13 4.53 0.65
N SER A 117 -3.99 3.80 1.76
CA SER A 117 -3.96 2.33 1.72
C SER A 117 -5.31 1.75 1.29
N LEU A 118 -6.42 2.29 1.81
CA LEU A 118 -7.78 1.86 1.46
C LEU A 118 -8.11 2.09 -0.01
N VAL A 119 -7.90 3.31 -0.54
CA VAL A 119 -8.24 3.60 -1.94
C VAL A 119 -7.41 2.74 -2.91
N ASN A 120 -6.16 2.47 -2.55
CA ASN A 120 -5.35 1.53 -3.30
C ASN A 120 -5.91 0.12 -3.25
N LEU A 121 -6.23 -0.39 -2.05
CA LEU A 121 -6.75 -1.74 -1.86
C LEU A 121 -8.08 -1.97 -2.59
N VAL A 122 -9.04 -1.07 -2.43
CA VAL A 122 -10.44 -1.33 -2.87
C VAL A 122 -10.71 -0.91 -4.31
N TYR A 123 -9.91 0.00 -4.86
CA TYR A 123 -10.19 0.59 -6.17
C TYR A 123 -8.99 0.58 -7.10
N LEU A 124 -7.88 1.22 -6.75
CA LEU A 124 -6.79 1.43 -7.72
C LEU A 124 -6.03 0.14 -8.07
N GLU A 125 -5.76 -0.73 -7.09
CA GLU A 125 -5.09 -2.02 -7.32
C GLU A 125 -5.94 -2.93 -8.21
N PRO A 126 -7.23 -3.19 -7.93
CA PRO A 126 -8.06 -4.03 -8.79
C PRO A 126 -8.11 -3.53 -10.24
N GLN A 127 -8.25 -2.21 -10.45
CA GLN A 127 -8.29 -1.61 -11.79
C GLN A 127 -6.94 -1.72 -12.51
N THR A 128 -5.83 -1.53 -11.80
CA THR A 128 -4.48 -1.67 -12.35
C THR A 128 -4.22 -3.11 -12.78
N THR A 129 -4.56 -4.08 -11.93
CA THR A 129 -4.38 -5.52 -12.18
C THR A 129 -5.27 -6.01 -13.32
N ALA A 130 -6.54 -5.61 -13.36
CA ALA A 130 -7.44 -5.95 -14.47
C ALA A 130 -6.90 -5.43 -15.81
N THR A 131 -6.51 -4.15 -15.87
CA THR A 131 -5.96 -3.56 -17.10
C THR A 131 -4.63 -4.23 -17.50
N MET A 132 -3.82 -4.68 -16.54
CA MET A 132 -2.60 -5.44 -16.81
C MET A 132 -2.89 -6.78 -17.48
N TYR A 133 -3.90 -7.52 -17.01
CA TYR A 133 -4.30 -8.77 -17.65
C TYR A 133 -4.87 -8.58 -19.06
N GLU A 134 -5.67 -7.53 -19.29
CA GLU A 134 -6.16 -7.16 -20.62
C GLU A 134 -5.00 -6.90 -21.59
N ARG A 135 -3.99 -6.13 -21.16
CA ARG A 135 -2.78 -5.87 -21.96
C ARG A 135 -2.01 -7.14 -22.27
N HIS A 136 -1.80 -7.99 -21.27
CA HIS A 136 -1.07 -9.23 -21.46
C HIS A 136 -1.79 -10.22 -22.39
N ALA A 137 -3.12 -10.18 -22.48
CA ALA A 137 -3.86 -10.98 -23.46
C ALA A 137 -3.50 -10.59 -24.89
N ILE A 138 -3.59 -9.30 -25.22
CA ILE A 138 -3.23 -8.79 -26.56
C ILE A 138 -1.74 -8.99 -26.83
N GLU A 139 -0.87 -8.76 -25.86
CA GLU A 139 0.58 -9.00 -26.01
C GLU A 139 0.87 -10.48 -26.37
N ARG A 140 0.13 -11.44 -25.79
CA ARG A 140 0.27 -12.86 -26.17
C ARG A 140 -0.21 -13.15 -27.58
N GLU A 141 -1.33 -12.58 -28.00
CA GLU A 141 -1.86 -12.74 -29.37
C GLU A 141 -0.90 -12.20 -30.42
N LEU A 142 -0.19 -11.11 -30.11
CA LEU A 142 0.83 -10.51 -30.98
C LEU A 142 2.18 -11.26 -30.94
N GLY A 143 2.32 -12.25 -30.05
CA GLY A 143 3.57 -12.97 -29.83
C GLY A 143 4.67 -12.11 -29.19
N ILE A 144 4.31 -11.12 -28.37
CA ILE A 144 5.23 -10.18 -27.71
C ILE A 144 5.10 -10.26 -26.17
N GLY A 145 5.87 -9.43 -25.45
CA GLY A 145 5.67 -9.21 -24.02
C GLY A 145 6.63 -9.93 -23.07
N VAL A 146 7.51 -10.80 -23.58
CA VAL A 146 8.61 -11.38 -22.79
C VAL A 146 9.81 -10.45 -22.78
N SER A 147 10.27 -10.01 -23.95
CA SER A 147 11.48 -9.17 -24.15
C SER A 147 11.17 -7.80 -24.76
N MET A 148 10.10 -7.14 -24.30
CA MET A 148 9.65 -5.84 -24.83
C MET A 148 10.72 -4.73 -24.85
N LYS A 149 11.70 -4.78 -23.94
CA LYS A 149 12.73 -3.73 -23.81
C LYS A 149 13.87 -3.87 -24.83
N ASP A 150 14.10 -5.07 -25.32
CA ASP A 150 15.30 -5.43 -26.08
C ASP A 150 14.98 -5.92 -27.51
N ASP A 151 13.70 -5.90 -27.91
CA ASP A 151 13.22 -6.33 -29.23
C ASP A 151 12.45 -5.21 -29.95
N PRO A 152 13.09 -4.51 -30.92
CA PRO A 152 12.46 -3.46 -31.71
C PRO A 152 11.20 -3.93 -32.47
N ALA A 153 11.17 -5.18 -32.95
CA ALA A 153 10.02 -5.71 -33.68
C ALA A 153 8.80 -5.87 -32.76
N SER A 154 9.02 -6.31 -31.51
CA SER A 154 7.98 -6.32 -30.47
C SER A 154 7.44 -4.92 -30.18
N VAL A 155 8.31 -3.91 -30.15
CA VAL A 155 7.92 -2.50 -29.94
C VAL A 155 7.07 -1.99 -31.09
N GLU A 156 7.43 -2.28 -32.34
CA GLU A 156 6.63 -1.89 -33.51
C GLU A 156 5.26 -2.54 -33.53
N LYS A 157 5.17 -3.85 -33.28
CA LYS A 157 3.88 -4.57 -33.15
C LYS A 157 3.01 -3.95 -32.06
N ALA A 158 3.62 -3.58 -30.93
CA ALA A 158 2.89 -2.93 -29.83
C ALA A 158 2.38 -1.53 -30.19
N LYS A 159 3.13 -0.78 -31.00
CA LYS A 159 2.73 0.56 -31.50
C LYS A 159 1.63 0.48 -32.55
N ALA A 160 1.66 -0.53 -33.40
CA ALA A 160 0.66 -0.75 -34.45
C ALA A 160 -0.73 -1.15 -33.90
N ASN A 161 -0.79 -1.75 -32.71
CA ASN A 161 -2.05 -2.15 -32.09
C ASN A 161 -2.68 -1.00 -31.28
N THR A 162 -3.74 -0.40 -31.83
CA THR A 162 -4.44 0.76 -31.25
C THR A 162 -5.08 0.46 -29.88
N GLU A 163 -5.63 -0.74 -29.71
CA GLU A 163 -6.26 -1.16 -28.46
C GLU A 163 -5.23 -1.33 -27.34
N LEU A 164 -4.08 -1.93 -27.65
CA LEU A 164 -2.96 -2.04 -26.72
C LEU A 164 -2.42 -0.66 -26.31
N GLN A 165 -2.38 0.31 -27.23
CA GLN A 165 -2.03 1.70 -26.89
C GLN A 165 -3.03 2.34 -25.92
N ARG A 166 -4.33 2.15 -26.15
CA ARG A 166 -5.39 2.62 -25.25
C ARG A 166 -5.23 2.02 -23.85
N LEU A 167 -5.01 0.71 -23.77
CA LEU A 167 -4.80 0.01 -22.51
C LEU A 167 -3.49 0.40 -21.82
N ASN A 168 -2.42 0.67 -22.57
CA ASN A 168 -1.16 1.18 -22.01
C ASN A 168 -1.37 2.53 -21.31
N LYS A 169 -2.13 3.45 -21.92
CA LYS A 169 -2.49 4.73 -21.29
C LYS A 169 -3.34 4.52 -20.04
N LYS A 170 -4.38 3.68 -20.12
CA LYS A 170 -5.25 3.35 -18.99
C LYS A 170 -4.47 2.73 -17.82
N PHE A 171 -3.56 1.79 -18.11
CA PHE A 171 -2.69 1.20 -17.10
C PHE A 171 -1.75 2.24 -16.47
N GLY A 172 -1.09 3.07 -17.29
CA GLY A 172 -0.21 4.13 -16.81
C GLY A 172 -0.92 5.11 -15.89
N MET A 173 -2.17 5.45 -16.19
CA MET A 173 -3.02 6.29 -15.35
C MET A 173 -3.31 5.64 -13.98
N TYR A 174 -3.88 4.43 -13.95
CA TYR A 174 -4.20 3.77 -12.67
C TYR A 174 -2.95 3.48 -11.84
N HIS A 175 -1.89 2.98 -12.46
CA HIS A 175 -0.62 2.72 -11.79
C HIS A 175 0.03 4.01 -11.25
N GLY A 176 -0.01 5.09 -12.03
CA GLY A 176 0.53 6.40 -11.62
C GLY A 176 -0.23 6.99 -10.44
N ILE A 177 -1.56 6.97 -10.47
CA ILE A 177 -2.42 7.44 -9.36
C ILE A 177 -2.19 6.59 -8.11
N SER A 178 -2.14 5.26 -8.26
CA SER A 178 -1.84 4.32 -7.17
C SER A 178 -0.48 4.61 -6.53
N SER A 179 0.55 4.78 -7.34
CA SER A 179 1.91 5.07 -6.88
C SER A 179 1.99 6.40 -6.15
N LEU A 180 1.37 7.46 -6.69
CA LEU A 180 1.32 8.77 -6.04
C LEU A 180 0.56 8.71 -4.71
N SER A 181 -0.59 8.06 -4.69
CA SER A 181 -1.36 7.85 -3.46
C SER A 181 -0.52 7.14 -2.40
N ASN A 182 0.19 6.07 -2.78
CA ASN A 182 1.07 5.33 -1.88
C ASN A 182 2.23 6.19 -1.36
N LEU A 183 2.85 7.03 -2.20
CA LEU A 183 3.92 7.96 -1.78
C LEU A 183 3.42 9.03 -0.81
N ILE A 184 2.20 9.54 -1.01
CA ILE A 184 1.54 10.44 -0.05
C ILE A 184 1.33 9.73 1.29
N GLY A 185 0.87 8.47 1.25
CA GLY A 185 0.73 7.62 2.43
C GLY A 185 2.05 7.41 3.17
N LEU A 186 3.15 7.20 2.43
CA LEU A 186 4.50 7.07 2.98
C LEU A 186 4.99 8.37 3.62
N ALA A 187 4.84 9.50 2.92
CA ALA A 187 5.23 10.81 3.42
C ALA A 187 4.51 11.13 4.75
N ALA A 188 3.24 10.74 4.87
CA ALA A 188 2.46 10.92 6.09
C ALA A 188 3.01 10.12 7.30
N LEU A 189 3.85 9.11 7.09
CA LEU A 189 4.43 8.32 8.18
C LEU A 189 5.69 8.94 8.79
N PHE A 190 6.31 9.93 8.14
CA PHE A 190 7.53 10.56 8.65
C PHE A 190 7.36 11.21 10.02
N PRO A 191 6.31 12.02 10.29
CA PRO A 191 6.14 12.64 11.61
C PRO A 191 6.11 11.65 12.78
N PHE A 192 5.69 10.40 12.56
CA PHE A 192 5.68 9.36 13.59
C PHE A 192 7.08 8.94 14.04
N ALA A 193 8.10 9.04 13.18
CA ALA A 193 9.49 8.70 13.52
C ALA A 193 10.02 9.52 14.70
N TRP A 194 9.55 10.77 14.85
CA TRP A 194 9.92 11.66 15.96
C TRP A 194 8.95 11.59 17.14
N ALA A 195 7.73 11.12 16.90
CA ALA A 195 6.71 10.98 17.93
C ALA A 195 6.89 9.70 18.76
N ILE A 196 7.29 8.60 18.12
CA ILE A 196 7.58 7.32 18.78
C ILE A 196 8.96 7.44 19.44
N LYS A 197 8.98 7.92 20.69
CA LYS A 197 10.21 7.98 21.47
C LYS A 197 10.48 6.62 22.12
N PRO A 198 11.74 6.14 22.16
CA PRO A 198 12.10 5.06 23.06
C PRO A 198 11.78 5.50 24.49
N GLU A 199 11.21 4.62 25.30
CA GLU A 199 11.09 4.84 26.74
C GLU A 199 12.47 5.26 27.27
N ARG A 200 12.59 6.50 27.73
CA ARG A 200 13.69 6.83 28.63
C ARG A 200 13.38 6.06 29.90
N ARG A 201 14.09 4.97 30.15
CA ARG A 201 14.14 4.40 31.50
C ARG A 201 14.61 5.53 32.42
N ALA A 202 13.66 6.16 33.12
CA ALA A 202 13.97 7.05 34.22
C ALA A 202 14.87 6.25 35.17
N GLY A 203 15.98 6.87 35.57
CA GLY A 203 17.07 6.20 36.25
C GLY A 203 16.59 5.33 37.40
N ARG A 204 17.09 4.09 37.45
CA ARG A 204 17.33 3.46 38.74
C ARG A 204 18.53 4.20 39.33
N THR A 205 18.26 5.28 40.04
CA THR A 205 19.17 5.74 41.09
C THR A 205 19.05 4.73 42.23
N VAL A 206 20.07 3.89 42.38
CA VAL A 206 20.46 3.31 43.66
C VAL A 206 21.74 4.01 44.07
#